data_AF-A0A930BUM5-F1
#
_entry.id   AF-A0A930BUM5-F1
#
_cell.length_a   1.000
_cell.length_b   1.000
_cell.length_c   1.000
_cell.angle_alpha   90.00
_cell.angle_beta   90.00
_cell.angle_gamma   90.00
#
_symmetry.space_group_name_H-M   'P 1'
#
loop_
_entity.id
_entity.type
_entity.pdbx_description
1 polymer ?
#
loop_
_entity_poly.entity_id
_entity_poly.type
_entity_poly.pdbx_seq_one_letter_code
_entity_poly.pdbx_strand_id
1 'polypeptide(L)'
;MTDLPFPVAGGVFAGKRALDTTIRAEARTEPAPDSARVRGSRRRKLWEIPHKFHCPVVGSCFEVRELRGLMHKVMHLPRDIGDFVLHTTAVAACDQRGPLAELLHKTLERRYALIVRRFAAEKTTAGIRRLWQEATARGTELPGALWAAWTHPACDSQLEQDIYGNTHMIQHQVGTSARADLKTLQTLRAENAELRRQVDLLRHEAEAARCEKAQETRQLGERLIELRAEQAGRDACIARLSSELARLRDSLPELRQRQALARRAEDAEARATALAAQCREHAEGLDRLRRRVADLEAAASRPDEASAGTGGKDAEPPESLDGKCVLCVGGRAGAVDAYREAVERQGGRFLHHDGGLEESLHRIDGAVAAADLVICQAGCISHNAYWRVKEQCKRTGKPCLFVKRSSVSSFGRALASLREDEAGTAPGSTEIA
;
A
#
# COMPACT_ATOMS: atom_id res chain seq x y z
N MET A 1 40.32 -1.22 -49.68
CA MET A 1 39.00 -1.61 -50.19
C MET A 1 39.13 -1.70 -51.70
N THR A 2 38.83 -2.87 -52.23
CA THR A 2 39.18 -3.36 -53.56
C THR A 2 38.39 -2.62 -54.65
N ASP A 3 39.10 -1.86 -55.49
CA ASP A 3 38.58 -1.13 -56.65
C ASP A 3 38.32 -2.07 -57.85
N LEU A 4 37.38 -3.01 -57.68
CA LEU A 4 36.93 -3.92 -58.75
C LEU A 4 35.57 -3.44 -59.31
N PRO A 5 35.37 -3.39 -60.64
CA PRO A 5 34.06 -3.16 -61.22
C PRO A 5 33.20 -4.42 -61.05
N PHE A 6 32.05 -4.26 -60.38
CA PHE A 6 31.11 -5.35 -60.16
C PHE A 6 30.28 -5.62 -61.42
N PRO A 7 30.25 -6.86 -61.95
CA PRO A 7 29.33 -7.21 -63.02
C PRO A 7 27.89 -7.21 -62.50
N VAL A 8 27.03 -6.40 -63.11
CA VAL A 8 25.57 -6.44 -62.91
C VAL A 8 24.95 -6.80 -64.24
N ALA A 9 23.95 -7.69 -64.24
CA ALA A 9 23.24 -8.10 -65.44
C ALA A 9 22.78 -6.88 -66.26
N GLY A 10 23.38 -6.70 -67.45
CA GLY A 10 22.97 -5.69 -68.43
C GLY A 10 23.67 -4.33 -68.40
N GLY A 11 24.87 -4.18 -67.81
CA GLY A 11 25.70 -2.96 -67.97
C GLY A 11 27.04 -2.97 -67.19
N VAL A 12 27.99 -2.13 -67.61
CA VAL A 12 29.31 -1.92 -66.97
C VAL A 12 29.39 -0.51 -66.38
N PHE A 13 29.82 -0.37 -65.13
CA PHE A 13 30.14 0.94 -64.52
C PHE A 13 31.60 1.31 -64.78
N ALA A 14 31.87 2.53 -65.25
CA ALA A 14 33.22 3.00 -65.54
C ALA A 14 33.97 3.44 -64.25
N GLY A 15 34.99 2.68 -63.87
CA GLY A 15 36.00 3.10 -62.89
C GLY A 15 37.12 3.91 -63.56
N LYS A 16 37.77 4.83 -62.81
CA LYS A 16 38.75 5.82 -63.30
C LYS A 16 40.12 5.25 -63.74
N ARG A 17 40.29 3.94 -63.97
CA ARG A 17 41.57 3.36 -64.45
C ARG A 17 41.35 2.18 -65.39
N ALA A 18 42.20 2.07 -66.42
CA ALA A 18 42.14 1.04 -67.45
C ALA A 18 42.45 -0.36 -66.88
N LEU A 19 41.56 -1.32 -67.16
CA LEU A 19 41.69 -2.73 -66.77
C LEU A 19 42.76 -3.46 -67.61
N ASP A 20 43.38 -4.46 -66.98
CA ASP A 20 44.31 -5.41 -67.59
C ASP A 20 43.63 -6.21 -68.74
N THR A 21 44.38 -6.46 -69.82
CA THR A 21 43.82 -6.91 -71.11
C THR A 21 43.24 -8.32 -71.07
N THR A 22 43.65 -9.15 -70.12
CA THR A 22 43.20 -10.53 -69.91
C THR A 22 41.81 -10.64 -69.27
N ILE A 23 41.50 -9.84 -68.23
CA ILE A 23 40.13 -9.77 -67.65
C ILE A 23 39.15 -9.16 -68.66
N ARG A 24 39.66 -8.25 -69.50
CA ARG A 24 38.91 -7.63 -70.59
C ARG A 24 38.54 -8.59 -71.72
N ALA A 25 39.07 -9.82 -71.75
CA ALA A 25 38.73 -10.82 -72.78
C ALA A 25 37.58 -11.74 -72.34
N GLU A 26 37.50 -12.10 -71.05
CA GLU A 26 36.46 -13.00 -70.53
C GLU A 26 35.14 -12.27 -70.17
N ALA A 27 35.21 -10.97 -69.85
CA ALA A 27 34.03 -10.15 -69.54
C ALA A 27 33.44 -9.41 -70.77
N ARG A 28 33.97 -9.66 -71.98
CA ARG A 28 33.43 -9.13 -73.23
C ARG A 28 32.37 -10.07 -73.79
N THR A 29 31.14 -9.94 -73.33
CA THR A 29 30.12 -9.65 -74.34
C THR A 29 30.18 -8.14 -74.54
N GLU A 30 30.92 -7.70 -75.56
CA GLU A 30 30.76 -6.32 -76.02
C GLU A 30 29.26 -6.08 -76.18
N PRO A 31 28.68 -5.02 -75.58
CA PRO A 31 27.36 -4.62 -76.00
C PRO A 31 27.48 -4.41 -77.50
N ALA A 32 26.76 -5.23 -78.27
CA ALA A 32 26.68 -5.02 -79.70
C ALA A 32 26.42 -3.52 -79.89
N PRO A 33 27.20 -2.82 -80.75
CA PRO A 33 26.98 -1.40 -80.97
C PRO A 33 25.50 -1.23 -81.22
N ASP A 34 24.84 -0.48 -80.33
CA ASP A 34 23.39 -0.30 -80.35
C ASP A 34 23.08 0.17 -81.76
N SER A 35 22.56 -0.75 -82.58
CA SER A 35 22.20 -0.46 -83.97
C SER A 35 21.30 0.75 -83.83
N ALA A 36 21.75 1.92 -84.28
CA ALA A 36 21.14 3.19 -83.97
C ALA A 36 19.62 3.11 -84.20
N ARG A 37 18.88 2.74 -83.15
CA ARG A 37 17.44 2.58 -83.21
C ARG A 37 17.01 4.01 -83.28
N VAL A 38 16.62 4.43 -84.49
CA VAL A 38 16.15 5.77 -84.82
C VAL A 38 15.21 6.21 -83.67
N ARG A 39 15.74 7.04 -82.77
CA ARG A 39 15.01 7.50 -81.59
C ARG A 39 14.01 8.51 -82.10
N GLY A 40 12.84 8.02 -82.53
CA GLY A 40 11.73 8.90 -82.87
C GLY A 40 11.41 9.78 -81.67
N SER A 41 10.88 10.98 -81.93
CA SER A 41 10.42 11.89 -80.87
C SER A 41 9.23 11.34 -80.05
N ARG A 42 8.70 10.16 -80.42
CA ARG A 42 7.57 9.52 -79.76
C ARG A 42 8.00 8.70 -78.54
N ARG A 43 7.12 8.68 -77.55
CA ARG A 43 7.21 7.79 -76.39
C ARG A 43 7.15 6.32 -76.82
N ARG A 44 8.02 5.49 -76.22
CA ARG A 44 8.04 4.03 -76.42
C ARG A 44 6.79 3.38 -75.82
N LYS A 45 6.33 2.31 -76.46
CA LYS A 45 5.27 1.42 -75.97
C LYS A 45 5.84 0.39 -75.01
N LEU A 46 4.93 -0.29 -74.28
CA LEU A 46 5.34 -1.28 -73.28
C LEU A 46 6.22 -2.38 -73.91
N TRP A 47 5.89 -2.85 -75.10
CA TRP A 47 6.65 -3.86 -75.86
C TRP A 47 7.84 -3.29 -76.66
N GLU A 48 8.19 -2.02 -76.47
CA GLU A 48 9.34 -1.39 -77.13
C GLU A 48 10.50 -1.11 -76.14
N ILE A 49 10.28 -1.31 -74.84
CA ILE A 49 11.33 -1.19 -73.82
C ILE A 49 12.08 -2.53 -73.69
N PRO A 50 13.38 -2.53 -73.32
CA PRO A 50 14.13 -3.76 -73.08
C PRO A 50 13.49 -4.71 -72.07
N HIS A 51 13.60 -6.02 -72.34
CA HIS A 51 13.02 -7.10 -71.53
C HIS A 51 13.30 -6.97 -70.03
N LYS A 52 14.53 -6.59 -69.66
CA LYS A 52 14.97 -6.41 -68.26
C LYS A 52 14.12 -5.42 -67.46
N PHE A 53 13.35 -4.54 -68.11
CA PHE A 53 12.48 -3.56 -67.46
C PHE A 53 11.05 -4.05 -67.25
N HIS A 54 10.62 -5.13 -67.90
CA HIS A 54 9.24 -5.61 -67.76
C HIS A 54 8.93 -6.11 -66.35
N CYS A 55 9.83 -6.88 -65.73
CA CYS A 55 9.61 -7.36 -64.35
C CYS A 55 9.41 -6.21 -63.36
N PRO A 56 10.29 -5.18 -63.30
CA PRO A 56 10.05 -4.01 -62.46
C PRO A 56 8.79 -3.23 -62.82
N VAL A 57 8.47 -3.04 -64.10
CA VAL A 57 7.22 -2.37 -64.52
C VAL A 57 6.02 -3.15 -64.01
N VAL A 58 5.95 -4.46 -64.28
CA VAL A 58 4.82 -5.30 -63.89
C VAL A 58 4.71 -5.38 -62.36
N GLY A 59 5.82 -5.60 -61.66
CA GLY A 59 5.86 -5.80 -60.22
C GLY A 59 5.64 -4.54 -59.40
N SER A 60 5.99 -3.36 -59.93
CA SER A 60 5.78 -2.09 -59.22
C SER A 60 4.50 -1.38 -59.63
N CYS A 61 4.03 -1.55 -60.87
CA CYS A 61 2.86 -0.83 -61.37
C CYS A 61 1.54 -1.56 -61.16
N PHE A 62 1.54 -2.88 -60.96
CA PHE A 62 0.33 -3.66 -60.79
C PHE A 62 0.36 -4.46 -59.50
N GLU A 63 -0.70 -4.36 -58.72
CA GLU A 63 -0.94 -5.30 -57.64
C GLU A 63 -1.25 -6.69 -58.22
N VAL A 64 -0.80 -7.74 -57.56
CA VAL A 64 -0.97 -9.13 -58.03
C VAL A 64 -2.43 -9.49 -58.29
N ARG A 65 -3.36 -9.04 -57.43
CA ARG A 65 -4.80 -9.27 -57.58
C ARG A 65 -5.37 -8.57 -58.81
N GLU A 66 -4.94 -7.34 -59.05
CA GLU A 66 -5.34 -6.60 -60.25
C GLU A 66 -4.79 -7.24 -61.51
N LEU A 67 -3.49 -7.57 -61.52
CA LEU A 67 -2.83 -8.20 -62.66
C LEU A 67 -3.55 -9.49 -63.05
N ARG A 68 -3.93 -10.31 -62.07
CA ARG A 68 -4.74 -11.51 -62.28
C ARG A 68 -6.08 -11.22 -62.95
N GLY A 69 -6.79 -10.19 -62.49
CA GLY A 69 -8.04 -9.75 -63.10
C GLY A 69 -7.88 -9.23 -64.53
N LEU A 70 -6.76 -8.58 -64.85
CA LEU A 70 -6.45 -8.14 -66.21
C LEU A 70 -6.11 -9.30 -67.13
N MET A 71 -5.32 -10.27 -66.66
CA MET A 71 -4.95 -11.45 -67.45
C MET A 71 -6.17 -12.33 -67.75
N HIS A 72 -7.07 -12.55 -66.80
CA HIS A 72 -8.31 -13.31 -67.03
C HIS A 72 -9.21 -12.74 -68.15
N LYS A 73 -9.08 -11.44 -68.48
CA LYS A 73 -9.84 -10.82 -69.58
C LYS A 73 -9.34 -11.23 -70.97
N VAL A 74 -8.09 -11.67 -71.07
CA VAL A 74 -7.41 -11.88 -72.36
C VAL A 74 -6.88 -13.31 -72.53
N MET A 75 -6.85 -14.11 -71.47
CA MET A 75 -6.40 -15.50 -71.51
C MET A 75 -7.07 -16.37 -70.44
N HIS A 76 -7.11 -17.67 -70.69
CA HIS A 76 -7.60 -18.67 -69.75
C HIS A 76 -6.49 -19.04 -68.77
N LEU A 77 -6.69 -18.73 -67.49
CA LEU A 77 -5.76 -19.07 -66.42
C LEU A 77 -6.40 -20.09 -65.47
N PRO A 78 -5.65 -21.11 -65.00
CA PRO A 78 -6.08 -21.99 -63.91
C PRO A 78 -6.42 -21.19 -62.66
N ARG A 79 -7.41 -21.64 -61.88
CA ARG A 79 -7.89 -20.93 -60.67
C ARG A 79 -6.83 -20.84 -59.58
N ASP A 80 -5.94 -21.82 -59.53
CA ASP A 80 -4.88 -22.03 -58.54
C ASP A 80 -3.49 -21.61 -59.05
N ILE A 81 -3.42 -20.88 -60.18
CA ILE A 81 -2.13 -20.40 -60.70
C ILE A 81 -1.41 -19.54 -59.67
N GLY A 82 -0.19 -19.96 -59.31
CA GLY A 82 0.66 -19.28 -58.34
C GLY A 82 1.10 -17.89 -58.81
N ASP A 83 1.28 -16.96 -57.86
CA ASP A 83 1.59 -15.56 -58.15
C ASP A 83 2.90 -15.38 -58.93
N PHE A 84 3.90 -16.23 -58.68
CA PHE A 84 5.15 -16.24 -59.45
C PHE A 84 4.90 -16.54 -60.94
N VAL A 85 4.12 -17.59 -61.24
CA VAL A 85 3.82 -18.01 -62.62
C VAL A 85 2.95 -16.95 -63.31
N LEU A 86 1.98 -16.40 -62.59
CA LEU A 86 1.16 -15.28 -63.07
C LEU A 86 2.04 -14.09 -63.47
N HIS A 87 2.94 -13.68 -62.58
CA HIS A 87 3.85 -12.55 -62.80
C HIS A 87 4.80 -12.79 -63.98
N THR A 88 5.51 -13.92 -64.02
CA THR A 88 6.47 -14.21 -65.10
C THR A 88 5.79 -14.36 -66.45
N THR A 89 4.55 -14.90 -66.49
CA THR A 89 3.74 -14.94 -67.71
C THR A 89 3.41 -13.54 -68.21
N ALA A 90 3.00 -12.62 -67.31
CA ALA A 90 2.75 -11.24 -67.68
C ALA A 90 4.03 -10.52 -68.17
N VAL A 91 5.16 -10.76 -67.50
CA VAL A 91 6.48 -10.21 -67.88
C VAL A 91 6.88 -10.68 -69.27
N ALA A 92 6.80 -11.98 -69.55
CA ALA A 92 7.10 -12.54 -70.86
C ALA A 92 6.16 -11.99 -71.95
N ALA A 93 4.87 -11.85 -71.65
CA ALA A 93 3.90 -11.30 -72.59
C ALA A 93 4.14 -9.83 -72.93
N CYS A 94 4.89 -9.07 -72.13
CA CYS A 94 5.21 -7.68 -72.42
C CYS A 94 6.31 -7.51 -73.48
N ASP A 95 7.07 -8.57 -73.80
CA ASP A 95 8.22 -8.51 -74.72
C ASP A 95 7.80 -8.27 -76.18
N GLN A 96 6.57 -8.63 -76.52
CA GLN A 96 6.00 -8.48 -77.86
C GLN A 96 4.64 -7.80 -77.80
N ARG A 97 4.24 -7.19 -78.91
CA ARG A 97 2.89 -6.64 -79.03
C ARG A 97 1.87 -7.77 -79.04
N GLY A 98 0.95 -7.76 -78.09
CA GLY A 98 -0.15 -8.70 -78.00
C GLY A 98 -1.29 -8.20 -77.11
N PRO A 99 -2.40 -8.95 -76.99
CA PRO A 99 -3.60 -8.50 -76.29
C PRO A 99 -3.34 -8.11 -74.83
N LEU A 100 -2.52 -8.90 -74.12
CA LEU A 100 -2.15 -8.59 -72.72
C LEU A 100 -1.25 -7.35 -72.65
N ALA A 101 -0.20 -7.26 -73.47
CA ALA A 101 0.71 -6.11 -73.48
C ALA A 101 -0.04 -4.79 -73.81
N GLU A 102 -0.99 -4.82 -74.74
CA GLU A 102 -1.84 -3.67 -75.07
C GLU A 102 -2.77 -3.29 -73.91
N LEU A 103 -3.38 -4.27 -73.24
CA LEU A 103 -4.23 -4.04 -72.08
C LEU A 103 -3.44 -3.43 -70.91
N LEU A 104 -2.26 -3.97 -70.60
CA LEU A 104 -1.38 -3.45 -69.57
C LEU A 104 -0.89 -2.05 -69.93
N HIS A 105 -0.43 -1.84 -71.17
CA HIS A 105 -0.01 -0.52 -71.65
C HIS A 105 -1.13 0.52 -71.49
N LYS A 106 -2.34 0.21 -71.96
CA LYS A 106 -3.51 1.10 -71.84
C LYS A 106 -3.86 1.41 -70.39
N THR A 107 -3.69 0.44 -69.50
CA THR A 107 -3.90 0.62 -68.06
C THR A 107 -2.87 1.58 -67.47
N LEU A 108 -1.58 1.40 -67.81
CA LEU A 108 -0.50 2.27 -67.37
C LEU A 108 -0.65 3.71 -67.88
N GLU A 109 -1.00 3.90 -69.16
CA GLU A 109 -1.26 5.23 -69.74
C GLU A 109 -2.36 5.98 -69.00
N ARG A 110 -3.47 5.29 -68.69
CA ARG A 110 -4.60 5.89 -67.96
C ARG A 110 -4.24 6.19 -66.51
N ARG A 111 -3.65 5.21 -65.81
CA ARG A 111 -3.30 5.33 -64.38
C ARG A 111 -2.32 6.46 -64.11
N TYR A 112 -1.29 6.56 -64.95
CA TYR A 112 -0.19 7.49 -64.73
C TYR A 112 -0.26 8.70 -65.66
N ALA A 113 -1.42 9.02 -66.23
CA ALA A 113 -1.60 10.10 -67.21
C ALA A 113 -1.01 11.45 -66.74
N LEU A 114 -1.20 11.81 -65.46
CA LEU A 114 -0.66 13.05 -64.90
C LEU A 114 0.87 13.04 -64.82
N ILE A 115 1.46 11.93 -64.36
CA ILE A 115 2.91 11.78 -64.25
C ILE A 115 3.55 11.73 -65.64
N VAL A 116 2.93 11.00 -66.58
CA VAL A 116 3.36 10.94 -67.98
C VAL A 116 3.35 12.34 -68.60
N ARG A 117 2.30 13.14 -68.37
CA ARG A 117 2.24 14.55 -68.83
C ARG A 117 3.35 15.41 -68.22
N ARG A 118 3.64 15.24 -66.91
CA ARG A 118 4.73 15.96 -66.23
C ARG A 118 6.09 15.64 -66.85
N PHE A 119 6.38 14.35 -67.06
CA PHE A 119 7.63 13.92 -67.69
C PHE A 119 7.73 14.36 -69.15
N ALA A 120 6.62 14.35 -69.90
CA ALA A 120 6.59 14.78 -71.30
C ALA A 120 6.94 16.27 -71.51
N ALA A 121 6.84 17.10 -70.47
CA ALA A 121 7.27 18.50 -70.53
C ALA A 121 8.80 18.65 -70.58
N GLU A 122 9.55 17.65 -70.10
CA GLU A 122 11.01 17.65 -70.09
C GLU A 122 11.57 17.17 -71.43
N LYS A 123 12.55 17.91 -71.97
CA LYS A 123 13.14 17.61 -73.29
C LYS A 123 14.53 16.98 -73.21
N THR A 124 15.11 16.88 -72.01
CA THR A 124 16.50 16.46 -71.80
C THR A 124 16.59 15.30 -70.83
N THR A 125 17.61 14.45 -70.98
CA THR A 125 17.91 13.38 -70.00
C THR A 125 18.05 13.95 -68.59
N ALA A 126 18.68 15.11 -68.43
CA ALA A 126 18.89 15.75 -67.13
C ALA A 126 17.57 16.12 -66.44
N GLY A 127 16.58 16.62 -67.20
CA GLY A 127 15.24 16.90 -66.69
C GLY A 127 14.51 15.65 -66.20
N ILE A 128 14.56 14.56 -66.98
CA ILE A 128 13.99 13.26 -66.60
C ILE A 128 14.66 12.70 -65.35
N ARG A 129 16.00 12.80 -65.26
CA ARG A 129 16.78 12.38 -64.09
C ARG A 129 16.36 13.13 -62.83
N ARG A 130 16.16 14.45 -62.91
CA ARG A 130 15.68 15.27 -61.79
C ARG A 130 14.30 14.79 -61.33
N LEU A 131 13.35 14.62 -62.24
CA LEU A 131 12.00 14.14 -61.89
C LEU A 131 12.01 12.73 -61.28
N TRP A 132 12.91 11.86 -61.72
CA TRP A 132 13.11 10.53 -61.12
C TRP A 132 13.64 10.63 -59.68
N GLN A 133 14.64 11.48 -59.44
CA GLN A 133 15.21 11.70 -58.11
C GLN A 133 14.17 12.30 -57.16
N GLU A 134 13.37 13.25 -57.61
CA GLU A 134 12.26 13.82 -56.84
C GLU A 134 11.20 12.76 -56.49
N ALA A 135 10.81 11.91 -57.44
CA ALA A 135 9.86 10.83 -57.19
C ALA A 135 10.41 9.80 -56.19
N THR A 136 11.71 9.50 -56.27
CA THR A 136 12.39 8.60 -55.33
C THR A 136 12.45 9.19 -53.92
N ALA A 137 12.76 10.48 -53.79
CA ALA A 137 12.79 11.16 -52.50
C ALA A 137 11.40 11.25 -51.84
N ARG A 138 10.33 11.41 -52.64
CA ARG A 138 8.94 11.44 -52.15
C ARG A 138 8.38 10.04 -51.83
N GLY A 139 8.88 9.00 -52.51
CA GLY A 139 8.51 7.59 -52.29
C GLY A 139 7.13 7.15 -52.79
N THR A 140 6.19 8.07 -53.04
CA THR A 140 4.79 7.73 -53.38
C THR A 140 4.51 7.60 -54.89
N GLU A 141 5.30 8.24 -55.74
CA GLU A 141 5.07 8.30 -57.19
C GLU A 141 5.95 7.32 -58.00
N LEU A 142 6.70 6.45 -57.32
CA LEU A 142 7.75 5.60 -57.90
C LEU A 142 7.27 4.78 -59.12
N PRO A 143 6.16 4.03 -59.09
CA PRO A 143 5.72 3.24 -60.24
C PRO A 143 5.40 4.09 -61.48
N GLY A 144 4.76 5.24 -61.28
CA GLY A 144 4.41 6.15 -62.37
C GLY A 144 5.63 6.86 -62.95
N ALA A 145 6.57 7.27 -62.09
CA ALA A 145 7.83 7.89 -62.51
C ALA A 145 8.71 6.92 -63.29
N LEU A 146 8.78 5.67 -62.84
CA LEU A 146 9.48 4.57 -63.54
C LEU A 146 8.88 4.34 -64.93
N TRP A 147 7.55 4.19 -65.02
CA TRP A 147 6.85 4.03 -66.30
C TRP A 147 7.05 5.22 -67.23
N ALA A 148 6.96 6.44 -66.71
CA ALA A 148 7.12 7.66 -67.48
C ALA A 148 8.55 7.83 -68.00
N ALA A 149 9.57 7.53 -67.19
CA ALA A 149 10.96 7.67 -67.55
C ALA A 149 11.42 6.65 -68.61
N TRP A 150 11.20 5.34 -68.39
CA TRP A 150 11.68 4.30 -69.32
C TRP A 150 11.02 4.30 -70.68
N THR A 151 9.90 4.98 -70.82
CA THR A 151 9.23 5.14 -72.12
C THR A 151 9.55 6.48 -72.78
N HIS A 152 10.15 7.42 -72.05
CA HIS A 152 10.44 8.75 -72.53
C HIS A 152 11.48 8.72 -73.66
N PRO A 153 11.30 9.50 -74.76
CA PRO A 153 12.26 9.53 -75.87
C PRO A 153 13.65 10.07 -75.47
N ALA A 154 13.70 10.98 -74.49
CA ALA A 154 14.93 11.53 -73.93
C ALA A 154 15.59 10.67 -72.83
N CYS A 155 15.11 9.44 -72.59
CA CYS A 155 15.76 8.52 -71.66
C CYS A 155 16.89 7.77 -72.39
N ASP A 156 18.13 8.07 -72.03
CA ASP A 156 19.31 7.38 -72.56
C ASP A 156 19.65 6.11 -71.76
N SER A 157 20.57 5.32 -72.31
CA SER A 157 20.98 4.03 -71.72
C SER A 157 21.58 4.17 -70.32
N GLN A 158 22.27 5.29 -70.05
CA GLN A 158 22.82 5.58 -68.73
C GLN A 158 21.70 5.81 -67.72
N LEU A 159 20.72 6.67 -68.04
CA LEU A 159 19.59 6.93 -67.16
C LEU A 159 18.71 5.68 -66.98
N GLU A 160 18.51 4.89 -68.03
CA GLU A 160 17.81 3.60 -67.93
C GLU A 160 18.45 2.67 -66.89
N GLN A 161 19.78 2.55 -66.92
CA GLN A 161 20.54 1.72 -66.00
C GLN A 161 20.52 2.28 -64.57
N ASP A 162 20.59 3.60 -64.40
CA ASP A 162 20.52 4.24 -63.09
C ASP A 162 19.15 4.00 -62.44
N ILE A 163 18.05 4.17 -63.19
CA ILE A 163 16.69 3.88 -62.73
C ILE A 163 16.53 2.40 -62.37
N TYR A 164 17.09 1.49 -63.17
CA TYR A 164 17.08 0.06 -62.88
C TYR A 164 17.80 -0.26 -61.57
N GLY A 165 19.01 0.27 -61.37
CA GLY A 165 19.78 0.08 -60.13
C GLY A 165 19.05 0.63 -58.90
N ASN A 166 18.47 1.83 -59.00
CA ASN A 166 17.67 2.42 -57.92
C ASN A 166 16.45 1.56 -57.59
N THR A 167 15.69 1.13 -58.61
CA THR A 167 14.49 0.31 -58.43
C THR A 167 14.83 -1.03 -57.77
N HIS A 168 15.92 -1.67 -58.19
CA HIS A 168 16.41 -2.91 -57.60
C HIS A 168 16.71 -2.75 -56.10
N MET A 169 17.42 -1.68 -55.72
CA MET A 169 17.73 -1.43 -54.31
C MET A 169 16.49 -1.11 -53.47
N ILE A 170 15.55 -0.33 -54.02
CA ILE A 170 14.28 -0.03 -53.36
C ILE A 170 13.49 -1.31 -53.08
N GLN A 171 13.40 -2.22 -54.06
CA GLN A 171 12.71 -3.51 -53.88
C GLN A 171 13.38 -4.37 -52.78
N HIS A 172 14.72 -4.39 -52.71
CA HIS A 172 15.45 -5.06 -51.63
C HIS A 172 15.20 -4.44 -50.25
N GLN A 173 15.15 -3.11 -50.17
CA GLN A 173 14.87 -2.37 -48.94
C GLN A 173 13.45 -2.63 -48.44
N VAL A 174 12.45 -2.51 -49.31
CA VAL A 174 11.05 -2.82 -48.98
C VAL A 174 10.90 -4.26 -48.49
N GLY A 175 11.54 -5.22 -49.16
CA GLY A 175 11.54 -6.61 -48.71
C GLY A 175 12.20 -6.82 -47.34
N THR A 176 13.25 -6.06 -47.02
CA THR A 176 13.93 -6.13 -45.72
C THR A 176 13.11 -5.49 -44.61
N SER A 177 12.56 -4.30 -44.84
CA SER A 177 11.67 -3.63 -43.90
C SER A 177 10.42 -4.46 -43.64
N ALA A 178 9.79 -5.04 -44.67
CA ALA A 178 8.60 -5.89 -44.51
C ALA A 178 8.87 -7.11 -43.60
N ARG A 179 10.08 -7.70 -43.66
CA ARG A 179 10.47 -8.78 -42.75
C ARG A 179 10.63 -8.29 -41.31
N ALA A 180 11.23 -7.12 -41.11
CA ALA A 180 11.35 -6.51 -39.79
C ALA A 180 9.97 -6.15 -39.21
N ASP A 181 9.10 -5.55 -40.02
CA ASP A 181 7.73 -5.19 -39.65
C ASP A 181 6.91 -6.44 -39.29
N LEU A 182 7.05 -7.52 -40.05
CA LEU A 182 6.40 -8.80 -39.76
C LEU A 182 6.84 -9.34 -38.39
N LYS A 183 8.14 -9.30 -38.08
CA LYS A 183 8.67 -9.72 -36.79
C LYS A 183 8.11 -8.86 -35.66
N THR A 184 8.12 -7.54 -35.82
CA THR A 184 7.53 -6.60 -34.84
C THR A 184 6.04 -6.86 -34.63
N LEU A 185 5.27 -7.07 -35.71
CA LEU A 185 3.85 -7.39 -35.65
C LEU A 185 3.57 -8.72 -34.94
N GLN A 186 4.45 -9.72 -35.11
CA GLN A 186 4.32 -10.99 -34.39
C GLN A 186 4.58 -10.81 -32.89
N THR A 187 5.63 -10.08 -32.51
CA THR A 187 5.92 -9.77 -31.10
C THR A 187 4.77 -9.01 -30.45
N LEU A 188 4.27 -7.94 -31.09
CA LEU A 188 3.15 -7.15 -30.58
C LEU A 188 1.86 -7.98 -30.45
N ARG A 189 1.61 -8.93 -31.36
CA ARG A 189 0.46 -9.85 -31.24
C ARG A 189 0.61 -10.77 -30.04
N ALA A 190 1.81 -11.30 -29.80
CA ALA A 190 2.08 -12.15 -28.64
C ALA A 190 1.92 -11.37 -27.33
N GLU A 191 2.48 -10.16 -27.23
CA GLU A 191 2.32 -9.28 -26.08
C GLU A 191 0.86 -8.89 -25.86
N ASN A 192 0.10 -8.59 -26.92
CA ASN A 192 -1.32 -8.26 -26.77
C ASN A 192 -2.15 -9.45 -26.27
N ALA A 193 -1.84 -10.67 -26.73
CA ALA A 193 -2.50 -11.88 -26.23
C ALA A 193 -2.18 -12.11 -24.74
N GLU A 194 -0.93 -11.90 -24.35
CA GLU A 194 -0.47 -12.03 -22.96
C GLU A 194 -1.13 -10.99 -22.05
N LEU A 195 -1.16 -9.72 -22.46
CA LEU A 195 -1.81 -8.65 -21.70
C LEU A 195 -3.31 -8.89 -21.55
N ARG A 196 -3.99 -9.40 -22.58
CA ARG A 196 -5.41 -9.79 -22.47
C ARG A 196 -5.62 -10.87 -21.41
N ARG A 197 -4.78 -11.91 -21.42
CA ARG A 197 -4.83 -12.98 -20.42
C ARG A 197 -4.60 -12.44 -19.00
N GLN A 198 -3.67 -11.52 -18.81
CA GLN A 198 -3.44 -10.87 -17.51
C GLN A 198 -4.64 -10.03 -17.06
N VAL A 199 -5.24 -9.26 -17.97
CA VAL A 199 -6.46 -8.49 -17.67
C VAL A 199 -7.61 -9.40 -17.27
N ASP A 200 -7.81 -10.52 -17.96
CA ASP A 200 -8.86 -11.47 -17.64
C ASP A 200 -8.65 -12.12 -16.26
N LEU A 201 -7.40 -12.49 -15.93
CA LEU A 201 -7.05 -13.01 -14.60
C LEU A 201 -7.33 -11.98 -13.49
N LEU A 202 -6.85 -10.75 -13.64
CA LEU A 202 -7.05 -9.69 -12.65
C LEU A 202 -8.53 -9.33 -12.49
N ARG A 203 -9.32 -9.39 -13.58
CA ARG A 203 -10.77 -9.20 -13.51
C ARG A 203 -11.44 -10.30 -12.70
N HIS A 204 -11.08 -11.56 -12.94
CA HIS A 204 -11.61 -12.69 -12.17
C HIS A 204 -11.28 -12.59 -10.68
N GLU A 205 -10.03 -12.25 -10.35
CA GLU A 205 -9.60 -12.05 -8.95
C GLU A 205 -10.36 -10.88 -8.29
N ALA A 206 -10.52 -9.76 -8.99
CA ALA A 206 -11.27 -8.61 -8.49
C ALA A 206 -12.76 -8.91 -8.30
N GLU A 207 -13.38 -9.65 -9.22
CA GLU A 207 -14.77 -10.10 -9.11
C GLU A 207 -14.94 -11.02 -7.88
N ALA A 208 -14.04 -12.00 -7.71
CA ALA A 208 -14.06 -12.91 -6.58
C ALA A 208 -13.94 -12.17 -5.23
N ALA A 209 -12.97 -11.26 -5.12
CA ALA A 209 -12.79 -10.44 -3.92
C ALA A 209 -14.01 -9.54 -3.63
N ARG A 210 -14.65 -8.99 -4.68
CA ARG A 210 -15.89 -8.22 -4.54
C ARG A 210 -17.05 -9.08 -4.04
N CYS A 211 -17.19 -10.30 -4.56
CA CYS A 211 -18.20 -11.25 -4.09
C CYS A 211 -17.99 -11.64 -2.62
N GLU A 212 -16.75 -11.94 -2.22
CA GLU A 212 -16.39 -12.25 -0.84
C GLU A 212 -16.74 -11.08 0.10
N LYS A 213 -16.32 -9.86 -0.24
CA LYS A 213 -16.64 -8.67 0.56
C LYS A 213 -18.13 -8.34 0.60
N ALA A 214 -18.86 -8.56 -0.48
CA ALA A 214 -20.31 -8.40 -0.49
C ALA A 214 -21.01 -9.45 0.40
N GLN A 215 -20.46 -10.66 0.51
CA GLN A 215 -20.97 -11.68 1.42
C GLN A 215 -20.68 -11.33 2.88
N GLU A 216 -19.44 -10.96 3.23
CA GLU A 216 -19.08 -10.51 4.58
C GLU A 216 -19.94 -9.32 5.01
N THR A 217 -20.13 -8.33 4.13
CA THR A 217 -20.93 -7.13 4.42
C THR A 217 -22.39 -7.49 4.72
N ARG A 218 -22.96 -8.48 4.00
CA ARG A 218 -24.32 -8.97 4.27
C ARG A 218 -24.40 -9.69 5.62
N GLN A 219 -23.46 -10.58 5.91
CA GLN A 219 -23.42 -11.31 7.20
C GLN A 219 -23.28 -10.35 8.39
N LEU A 220 -22.40 -9.35 8.28
CA LEU A 220 -22.25 -8.32 9.30
C LEU A 220 -23.52 -7.47 9.43
N GLY A 221 -24.17 -7.13 8.32
CA GLY A 221 -25.45 -6.41 8.31
C GLY A 221 -26.57 -7.18 9.03
N GLU A 222 -26.70 -8.47 8.76
CA GLU A 222 -27.66 -9.36 9.44
C GLU A 222 -27.39 -9.44 10.94
N ARG A 223 -26.13 -9.68 11.34
CA ARG A 223 -25.77 -9.75 12.76
C ARG A 223 -26.02 -8.44 13.50
N LEU A 224 -25.82 -7.31 12.82
CA LEU A 224 -26.08 -6.00 13.38
C LEU A 224 -27.58 -5.76 13.60
N ILE A 225 -28.44 -6.22 12.69
CA ILE A 225 -29.89 -6.19 12.87
C ILE A 225 -30.31 -7.06 14.07
N GLU A 226 -29.79 -8.28 14.19
CA GLU A 226 -30.07 -9.17 15.33
C GLU A 226 -29.67 -8.53 16.67
N LEU A 227 -28.44 -8.00 16.75
CA LEU A 227 -27.94 -7.37 17.98
C LEU A 227 -28.76 -6.13 18.35
N ARG A 228 -29.21 -5.33 17.37
CA ARG A 228 -30.11 -4.20 17.62
C ARG A 228 -31.46 -4.66 18.15
N ALA A 229 -32.02 -5.75 17.63
CA ALA A 229 -33.27 -6.32 18.12
C ALA A 229 -33.12 -6.85 19.55
N GLU A 230 -32.03 -7.57 19.85
CA GLU A 230 -31.71 -8.02 21.21
C GLU A 230 -31.57 -6.84 22.18
N GLN A 231 -30.86 -5.79 21.78
CA GLN A 231 -30.67 -4.59 22.59
C GLN A 231 -32.01 -3.91 22.88
N ALA A 232 -32.85 -3.68 21.86
CA ALA A 232 -34.17 -3.11 22.03
C ALA A 232 -35.05 -3.95 22.97
N GLY A 233 -34.97 -5.28 22.87
CA GLY A 233 -35.67 -6.21 23.77
C GLY A 233 -35.20 -6.09 25.23
N ARG A 234 -33.88 -5.96 25.46
CA ARG A 234 -33.30 -5.73 26.79
C ARG A 234 -33.74 -4.38 27.37
N ASP A 235 -33.68 -3.31 26.57
CA ASP A 235 -34.09 -1.97 26.98
C ASP A 235 -35.58 -1.93 27.36
N ALA A 236 -36.44 -2.61 26.59
CA ALA A 236 -37.86 -2.75 26.91
C ALA A 236 -38.09 -3.52 28.23
N CYS A 237 -37.32 -4.58 28.49
CA CYS A 237 -37.38 -5.33 29.74
C CYS A 237 -36.95 -4.47 30.94
N ILE A 238 -35.84 -3.74 30.81
CA ILE A 238 -35.34 -2.81 31.83
C ILE A 238 -36.39 -1.74 32.13
N ALA A 239 -37.00 -1.14 31.11
CA ALA A 239 -38.05 -0.15 31.28
C ALA A 239 -39.27 -0.73 32.03
N ARG A 240 -39.71 -1.96 31.67
CA ARG A 240 -40.81 -2.65 32.35
C ARG A 240 -40.50 -2.91 33.82
N LEU A 241 -39.35 -3.53 34.11
CA LEU A 241 -38.92 -3.84 35.48
C LEU A 241 -38.73 -2.57 36.32
N SER A 242 -38.21 -1.50 35.72
CA SER A 242 -38.08 -0.21 36.39
C SER A 242 -39.44 0.39 36.75
N SER A 243 -40.43 0.28 35.86
CA SER A 243 -41.81 0.71 36.12
C SER A 243 -42.48 -0.13 37.21
N GLU A 244 -42.31 -1.45 37.19
CA GLU A 244 -42.82 -2.35 38.24
C GLU A 244 -42.18 -2.04 39.60
N LEU A 245 -40.87 -1.83 39.64
CA LEU A 245 -40.16 -1.41 40.86
C LEU A 245 -40.67 -0.07 41.38
N ALA A 246 -40.94 0.90 40.50
CA ALA A 246 -41.53 2.17 40.89
C ALA A 246 -42.94 1.98 41.49
N ARG A 247 -43.81 1.20 40.84
CA ARG A 247 -45.15 0.88 41.36
C ARG A 247 -45.11 0.17 42.72
N LEU A 248 -44.20 -0.80 42.89
CA LEU A 248 -44.03 -1.50 44.17
C LEU A 248 -43.55 -0.55 45.26
N ARG A 249 -42.61 0.35 44.95
CA ARG A 249 -42.16 1.38 45.88
C ARG A 249 -43.30 2.32 46.28
N ASP A 250 -44.13 2.74 45.33
CA ASP A 250 -45.28 3.61 45.58
C ASP A 250 -46.38 2.91 46.39
N SER A 251 -46.56 1.59 46.21
CA SER A 251 -47.51 0.79 47.01
C SER A 251 -47.09 0.57 48.47
N LEU A 252 -45.84 0.91 48.80
CA LEU A 252 -45.24 0.72 50.12
C LEU A 252 -44.67 2.04 50.68
N PRO A 253 -45.47 3.13 50.78
CA PRO A 253 -44.97 4.46 51.14
C PRO A 253 -44.40 4.51 52.57
N GLU A 254 -44.94 3.69 53.47
CA GLU A 254 -44.50 3.61 54.87
C GLU A 254 -43.37 2.61 55.10
N LEU A 255 -42.87 1.89 54.09
CA LEU A 255 -41.88 0.83 54.30
C LEU A 255 -40.62 1.34 55.00
N ARG A 256 -40.14 2.54 54.59
CA ARG A 256 -38.99 3.19 55.22
C ARG A 256 -39.29 3.57 56.66
N GLN A 257 -40.49 4.06 56.96
CA GLN A 257 -40.91 4.40 58.32
C GLN A 257 -41.03 3.14 59.19
N ARG A 258 -41.62 2.06 58.66
CA ARG A 258 -41.72 0.76 59.35
C ARG A 258 -40.35 0.14 59.62
N GLN A 259 -39.42 0.18 58.66
CA GLN A 259 -38.03 -0.26 58.88
C GLN A 259 -37.31 0.59 59.92
N ALA A 260 -37.51 1.90 59.92
CA ALA A 260 -36.93 2.79 60.93
C ALA A 260 -37.53 2.54 62.33
N LEU A 261 -38.84 2.30 62.42
CA LEU A 261 -39.52 1.94 63.67
C LEU A 261 -39.06 0.58 64.18
N ALA A 262 -38.90 -0.42 63.31
CA ALA A 262 -38.38 -1.73 63.67
C ALA A 262 -36.96 -1.65 64.27
N ARG A 263 -36.05 -0.90 63.61
CA ARG A 263 -34.69 -0.67 64.13
C ARG A 263 -34.70 0.05 65.48
N ARG A 264 -35.55 1.07 65.65
CA ARG A 264 -35.69 1.77 66.93
C ARG A 264 -36.24 0.86 68.04
N ALA A 265 -37.14 -0.06 67.71
CA ALA A 265 -37.64 -1.05 68.65
C ALA A 265 -36.54 -2.03 69.07
N GLU A 266 -35.76 -2.55 68.11
CA GLU A 266 -34.58 -3.40 68.39
C GLU A 266 -33.56 -2.68 69.28
N ASP A 267 -33.22 -1.42 68.98
CA ASP A 267 -32.33 -0.61 69.81
C ASP A 267 -32.86 -0.41 71.24
N ALA A 268 -34.18 -0.18 71.38
CA ALA A 268 -34.82 -0.01 72.67
C ALA A 268 -34.85 -1.31 73.48
N GLU A 269 -35.10 -2.45 72.84
CA GLU A 269 -35.04 -3.78 73.46
C GLU A 269 -33.62 -4.13 73.93
N ALA A 270 -32.60 -3.82 73.11
CA ALA A 270 -31.20 -4.00 73.49
C ALA A 270 -30.84 -3.14 74.72
N ARG A 271 -31.28 -1.87 74.74
CA ARG A 271 -31.09 -0.98 75.90
C ARG A 271 -31.81 -1.48 77.14
N ALA A 272 -33.06 -1.92 77.01
CA ALA A 272 -33.83 -2.47 78.13
C ALA A 272 -33.18 -3.73 78.70
N THR A 273 -32.65 -4.60 77.84
CA THR A 273 -31.90 -5.80 78.23
C THR A 273 -30.62 -5.45 78.99
N ALA A 274 -29.87 -4.45 78.49
CA ALA A 274 -28.66 -3.95 79.15
C ALA A 274 -28.95 -3.31 80.51
N LEU A 275 -29.97 -2.47 80.60
CA LEU A 275 -30.43 -1.87 81.87
C LEU A 275 -30.88 -2.95 82.87
N ALA A 276 -31.63 -3.95 82.41
CA ALA A 276 -32.04 -5.07 83.27
C ALA A 276 -30.82 -5.87 83.79
N ALA A 277 -29.77 -6.02 82.98
CA ALA A 277 -28.51 -6.62 83.41
C ALA A 277 -27.80 -5.75 84.46
N GLN A 278 -27.71 -4.43 84.25
CA GLN A 278 -27.15 -3.50 85.24
C GLN A 278 -27.94 -3.50 86.55
N CYS A 279 -29.28 -3.53 86.51
CA CYS A 279 -30.11 -3.63 87.71
C CYS A 279 -29.85 -4.94 88.48
N ARG A 280 -29.66 -6.07 87.78
CA ARG A 280 -29.27 -7.33 88.42
C ARG A 280 -27.89 -7.23 89.06
N GLU A 281 -26.91 -6.67 88.35
CA GLU A 281 -25.55 -6.49 88.86
C GLU A 281 -25.52 -5.58 90.09
N HIS A 282 -26.29 -4.48 90.08
CA HIS A 282 -26.44 -3.60 91.24
C HIS A 282 -27.16 -4.28 92.40
N ALA A 283 -28.20 -5.09 92.14
CA ALA A 283 -28.88 -5.87 93.18
C ALA A 283 -27.93 -6.89 93.82
N GLU A 284 -27.18 -7.64 93.02
CA GLU A 284 -26.14 -8.56 93.49
C GLU A 284 -25.00 -7.82 94.22
N GLY A 285 -24.64 -6.62 93.77
CA GLY A 285 -23.68 -5.73 94.42
C GLY A 285 -24.16 -5.26 95.80
N LEU A 286 -25.44 -4.86 95.90
CA LEU A 286 -26.07 -4.50 97.17
C LEU A 286 -26.16 -5.69 98.12
N ASP A 287 -26.50 -6.88 97.62
CA ASP A 287 -26.52 -8.10 98.44
C ASP A 287 -25.11 -8.50 98.91
N ARG A 288 -24.09 -8.33 98.06
CA ARG A 288 -22.68 -8.50 98.46
C ARG A 288 -22.25 -7.48 99.51
N LEU A 289 -22.63 -6.21 99.37
CA LEU A 289 -22.38 -5.17 100.35
C LEU A 289 -23.10 -5.43 101.67
N ARG A 290 -24.37 -5.87 101.64
CA ARG A 290 -25.12 -6.29 102.83
C ARG A 290 -24.46 -7.46 103.54
N ARG A 291 -24.00 -8.47 102.79
CA ARG A 291 -23.21 -9.58 103.36
C ARG A 291 -21.91 -9.09 103.97
N ARG A 292 -21.15 -8.22 103.28
CA ARG A 292 -19.94 -7.60 103.85
C ARG A 292 -20.20 -6.76 105.09
N VAL A 293 -21.32 -6.04 105.16
CA VAL A 293 -21.71 -5.31 106.37
C VAL A 293 -22.02 -6.29 107.49
N ALA A 294 -22.76 -7.38 107.23
CA ALA A 294 -22.99 -8.44 108.20
C ALA A 294 -21.68 -9.15 108.63
N ASP A 295 -20.75 -9.38 107.71
CA ASP A 295 -19.43 -9.97 107.97
C ASP A 295 -18.53 -8.99 108.74
N LEU A 296 -18.62 -7.68 108.49
CA LEU A 296 -17.91 -6.62 109.22
C LEU A 296 -18.51 -6.39 110.60
N GLU A 297 -19.84 -6.50 110.76
CA GLU A 297 -20.52 -6.52 112.05
C GLU A 297 -20.14 -7.78 112.85
N ALA A 298 -19.94 -8.92 112.19
CA ALA A 298 -19.37 -10.13 112.80
C ALA A 298 -17.87 -10.00 113.11
N ALA A 299 -17.10 -9.30 112.27
CA ALA A 299 -15.68 -9.01 112.48
C ALA A 299 -15.44 -7.91 113.52
N ALA A 300 -16.42 -7.04 113.79
CA ALA A 300 -16.38 -6.03 114.86
C ALA A 300 -16.36 -6.62 116.29
N SER A 301 -16.34 -7.96 116.43
CA SER A 301 -16.03 -8.67 117.68
C SER A 301 -14.56 -9.07 117.87
N ARG A 302 -13.61 -8.65 117.01
CA ARG A 302 -12.15 -8.75 117.28
C ARG A 302 -11.37 -7.61 116.61
N PRO A 303 -10.31 -7.06 117.24
CA PRO A 303 -9.59 -5.92 116.68
C PRO A 303 -8.33 -6.31 115.88
N ASP A 304 -8.12 -5.53 114.80
CA ASP A 304 -6.90 -4.77 114.43
C ASP A 304 -6.17 -5.06 113.08
N GLU A 305 -5.68 -3.94 112.52
CA GLU A 305 -4.56 -3.67 111.57
C GLU A 305 -4.67 -3.70 110.02
N ALA A 306 -4.65 -2.47 109.46
CA ALA A 306 -3.61 -1.84 108.59
C ALA A 306 -3.33 -2.18 107.08
N SER A 307 -3.09 -1.07 106.34
CA SER A 307 -2.14 -0.85 105.20
C SER A 307 -2.53 -1.33 103.78
N ALA A 308 -2.68 -0.51 102.71
CA ALA A 308 -1.84 0.44 101.93
C ALA A 308 -1.18 -0.16 100.66
N GLY A 309 -1.15 0.64 99.57
CA GLY A 309 -0.29 0.48 98.38
C GLY A 309 -1.00 0.84 97.05
N THR A 310 -0.75 1.99 96.38
CA THR A 310 0.33 2.33 95.41
C THR A 310 0.40 1.40 94.19
N GLY A 311 0.61 1.80 92.93
CA GLY A 311 0.99 3.05 92.25
C GLY A 311 1.38 2.74 90.77
N GLY A 312 1.85 3.75 90.03
CA GLY A 312 2.51 3.63 88.69
C GLY A 312 1.54 3.71 87.51
N LYS A 313 1.45 4.74 86.65
CA LYS A 313 2.39 5.73 86.06
C LYS A 313 3.46 5.17 85.12
N ASP A 314 3.65 5.96 84.05
CA ASP A 314 4.79 6.08 83.13
C ASP A 314 4.69 5.29 81.80
N ALA A 315 5.14 5.79 80.65
CA ALA A 315 5.59 7.11 80.19
C ALA A 315 5.80 6.99 78.67
N GLU A 316 5.52 8.04 77.91
CA GLU A 316 5.73 8.13 76.46
C GLU A 316 7.23 8.30 76.10
N PRO A 317 7.71 7.69 75.00
CA PRO A 317 9.04 7.93 74.44
C PRO A 317 9.04 9.06 73.39
N PRO A 318 10.23 9.59 73.01
CA PRO A 318 10.37 10.86 72.30
C PRO A 318 10.00 10.80 70.81
N GLU A 319 9.28 11.82 70.34
CA GLU A 319 8.94 12.06 68.93
C GLU A 319 10.20 12.40 68.11
N SER A 320 10.43 11.69 67.01
CA SER A 320 11.63 11.79 66.17
C SER A 320 11.36 12.31 64.74
N LEU A 321 10.11 12.57 64.36
CA LEU A 321 9.70 13.04 63.03
C LEU A 321 9.20 14.50 63.01
N ASP A 322 9.25 15.22 64.14
CA ASP A 322 8.90 16.65 64.24
C ASP A 322 7.57 17.02 63.55
N GLY A 323 6.55 16.14 63.59
CA GLY A 323 5.24 16.39 62.99
C GLY A 323 5.15 16.26 61.46
N LYS A 324 6.22 15.82 60.77
CA LYS A 324 6.26 15.71 59.29
C LYS A 324 5.23 14.74 58.73
N CYS A 325 4.70 15.08 57.56
CA CYS A 325 3.69 14.29 56.86
C CYS A 325 4.33 13.29 55.88
N VAL A 326 4.18 11.99 56.15
CA VAL A 326 4.71 10.88 55.35
C VAL A 326 3.59 10.23 54.52
N LEU A 327 3.72 10.28 53.20
CA LEU A 327 2.82 9.58 52.27
C LEU A 327 3.38 8.22 51.88
N CYS A 328 2.61 7.16 52.10
CA CYS A 328 2.85 5.84 51.53
C CYS A 328 1.98 5.63 50.29
N VAL A 329 2.61 5.40 49.12
CA VAL A 329 1.91 5.04 47.88
C VAL A 329 2.09 3.56 47.60
N GLY A 330 0.98 2.83 47.64
CA GLY A 330 0.90 1.38 47.51
C GLY A 330 0.97 0.65 48.86
N GLY A 331 1.30 -0.64 48.78
CA GLY A 331 1.41 -1.55 49.91
C GLY A 331 0.22 -2.49 50.06
N ARG A 332 0.40 -3.57 50.82
CA ARG A 332 -0.66 -4.56 51.07
C ARG A 332 -1.69 -3.93 52.02
N ALA A 333 -2.98 -4.04 51.69
CA ALA A 333 -4.07 -3.45 52.48
C ALA A 333 -4.01 -3.80 53.98
N GLY A 334 -3.63 -5.04 54.33
CA GLY A 334 -3.48 -5.49 55.72
C GLY A 334 -2.24 -5.00 56.47
N ALA A 335 -1.36 -4.22 55.85
CA ALA A 335 -0.14 -3.67 56.47
C ALA A 335 -0.19 -2.15 56.66
N VAL A 336 -1.26 -1.48 56.19
CA VAL A 336 -1.40 -0.02 56.24
C VAL A 336 -1.45 0.49 57.69
N ASP A 337 -2.15 -0.21 58.59
CA ASP A 337 -2.21 0.16 60.01
C ASP A 337 -0.85 0.04 60.70
N ALA A 338 -0.06 -0.98 60.34
CA ALA A 338 1.29 -1.15 60.85
C ALA A 338 2.26 -0.06 60.34
N TYR A 339 2.06 0.43 59.10
CA TYR A 339 2.82 1.57 58.57
C TYR A 339 2.45 2.89 59.25
N ARG A 340 1.15 3.11 59.48
CA ARG A 340 0.64 4.27 60.22
C ARG A 340 1.21 4.30 61.63
N GLU A 341 1.12 3.19 62.35
CA GLU A 341 1.61 3.09 63.73
C GLU A 341 3.13 3.31 63.79
N ALA A 342 3.89 2.86 62.78
CA ALA A 342 5.33 3.10 62.71
C ALA A 342 5.70 4.59 62.49
N VAL A 343 4.87 5.35 61.77
CA VAL A 343 5.05 6.80 61.54
C VAL A 343 4.56 7.61 62.74
N GLU A 344 3.39 7.29 63.28
CA GLU A 344 2.77 8.02 64.39
C GLU A 344 3.51 7.79 65.71
N ARG A 345 4.01 6.57 65.99
CA ARG A 345 4.89 6.32 67.17
C ARG A 345 6.17 7.15 67.17
N GLN A 346 6.56 7.68 66.01
CA GLN A 346 7.73 8.54 65.86
C GLN A 346 7.34 10.02 65.79
N GLY A 347 6.08 10.38 66.03
CA GLY A 347 5.59 11.78 66.01
C GLY A 347 5.36 12.35 64.62
N GLY A 348 5.17 11.52 63.59
CA GLY A 348 4.85 11.94 62.23
C GLY A 348 3.36 11.77 61.89
N ARG A 349 2.89 12.43 60.83
CA ARG A 349 1.53 12.26 60.29
C ARG A 349 1.54 11.32 59.09
N PHE A 350 0.65 10.35 59.06
CA PHE A 350 0.60 9.35 57.98
C PHE A 350 -0.50 9.64 56.95
N LEU A 351 -0.14 9.59 55.67
CA LEU A 351 -1.06 9.57 54.53
C LEU A 351 -0.87 8.29 53.72
N HIS A 352 -1.95 7.77 53.13
CA HIS A 352 -1.91 6.59 52.28
C HIS A 352 -2.67 6.83 50.97
N HIS A 353 -2.12 6.29 49.89
CA HIS A 353 -2.82 6.12 48.62
C HIS A 353 -2.51 4.73 48.09
N ASP A 354 -3.51 4.02 47.60
CA ASP A 354 -3.40 2.63 47.16
C ASP A 354 -2.61 2.40 45.84
N GLY A 355 -2.11 3.44 45.18
CA GLY A 355 -1.40 3.32 43.90
C GLY A 355 -2.28 3.04 42.68
N GLY A 356 -3.58 3.36 42.73
CA GLY A 356 -4.49 3.30 41.59
C GLY A 356 -5.20 1.95 41.41
N LEU A 357 -5.43 1.22 42.49
CA LEU A 357 -6.16 -0.06 42.49
C LEU A 357 -7.67 0.18 42.64
N GLU A 358 -8.07 1.06 43.54
CA GLU A 358 -9.46 1.50 43.80
C GLU A 358 -9.58 3.04 43.77
N GLU A 359 -8.53 3.79 44.12
CA GLU A 359 -8.53 5.27 44.08
C GLU A 359 -8.07 5.85 42.73
N SER A 360 -8.74 6.92 42.29
CA SER A 360 -8.41 7.62 41.04
C SER A 360 -6.99 8.19 41.05
N LEU A 361 -6.20 7.90 40.02
CA LEU A 361 -4.82 8.39 39.80
C LEU A 361 -4.66 9.92 39.93
N HIS A 362 -5.73 10.69 39.72
CA HIS A 362 -5.76 12.15 39.88
C HIS A 362 -5.59 12.62 41.33
N ARG A 363 -5.85 11.77 42.34
CA ARG A 363 -5.66 12.10 43.75
C ARG A 363 -4.21 12.00 44.22
N ILE A 364 -3.35 11.29 43.48
CA ILE A 364 -1.93 11.16 43.76
C ILE A 364 -1.25 12.54 43.79
N ASP A 365 -1.58 13.43 42.85
CA ASP A 365 -0.94 14.76 42.77
C ASP A 365 -1.22 15.61 44.01
N GLY A 366 -2.45 15.54 44.53
CA GLY A 366 -2.86 16.23 45.76
C GLY A 366 -2.29 15.59 47.03
N ALA A 367 -2.23 14.26 47.09
CA ALA A 367 -1.62 13.53 48.19
C ALA A 367 -0.11 13.82 48.29
N VAL A 368 0.60 13.82 47.15
CA VAL A 368 2.02 14.17 47.07
C VAL A 368 2.23 15.65 47.44
N ALA A 369 1.31 16.54 47.06
CA ALA A 369 1.37 17.96 47.46
C ALA A 369 1.21 18.18 48.98
N ALA A 370 0.43 17.34 49.66
CA ALA A 370 0.17 17.43 51.11
C ALA A 370 1.21 16.72 52.00
N ALA A 371 2.16 15.99 51.41
CA ALA A 371 3.20 15.26 52.13
C ALA A 371 4.54 15.98 52.11
N ASP A 372 5.30 15.89 53.20
CA ASP A 372 6.69 16.36 53.27
C ASP A 372 7.64 15.30 52.72
N LEU A 373 7.25 14.03 52.77
CA LEU A 373 8.02 12.90 52.31
C LEU A 373 7.15 11.81 51.68
N VAL A 374 7.64 11.18 50.60
CA VAL A 374 6.92 10.12 49.88
C VAL A 374 7.70 8.80 49.89
N ILE A 375 7.06 7.73 50.35
CA ILE A 375 7.56 6.35 50.26
C ILE A 375 6.70 5.60 49.25
N CYS A 376 7.31 5.16 48.16
CA CYS A 376 6.64 4.49 47.06
C CYS A 376 7.00 2.99 47.04
N GLN A 377 6.03 2.11 47.27
CA GLN A 377 6.24 0.66 47.23
C GLN A 377 6.06 0.15 45.80
N ALA A 378 7.14 0.14 45.02
CA ALA A 378 7.11 -0.12 43.57
C ALA A 378 6.51 -1.48 43.18
N GLY A 379 6.54 -2.48 44.08
CA GLY A 379 5.95 -3.80 43.86
C GLY A 379 4.43 -3.90 44.12
N CYS A 380 3.77 -2.81 44.53
CA CYS A 380 2.35 -2.82 44.92
C CYS A 380 1.56 -1.64 44.35
N ILE A 381 1.98 -1.08 43.22
CA ILE A 381 1.30 0.03 42.53
C ILE A 381 1.21 -0.22 41.02
N SER A 382 0.27 0.45 40.36
CA SER A 382 0.17 0.40 38.90
C SER A 382 1.36 1.11 38.21
N HIS A 383 1.68 0.71 36.98
CA HIS A 383 2.75 1.33 36.18
C HIS A 383 2.55 2.84 36.01
N ASN A 384 1.29 3.27 35.84
CA ASN A 384 0.93 4.68 35.71
C ASN A 384 1.13 5.44 37.03
N ALA A 385 0.80 4.84 38.18
CA ALA A 385 1.03 5.47 39.49
C ALA A 385 2.53 5.62 39.79
N TYR A 386 3.36 4.62 39.44
CA TYR A 386 4.82 4.69 39.62
C TYR A 386 5.43 5.90 38.90
N TRP A 387 5.14 6.04 37.61
CA TRP A 387 5.68 7.16 36.81
C TRP A 387 5.14 8.51 37.29
N ARG A 388 3.87 8.57 37.67
CA ARG A 388 3.25 9.82 38.12
C ARG A 388 3.84 10.31 39.44
N VAL A 389 4.09 9.42 40.41
CA VAL A 389 4.80 9.77 41.65
C VAL A 389 6.22 10.22 41.36
N LYS A 390 6.96 9.49 40.51
CA LYS A 390 8.34 9.82 40.14
C LYS A 390 8.46 11.19 39.47
N GLU A 391 7.58 11.49 38.53
CA GLU A 391 7.55 12.78 37.83
C GLU A 391 7.16 13.93 38.77
N GLN A 392 6.14 13.72 39.61
CA GLN A 392 5.65 14.75 40.52
C GLN A 392 6.65 15.08 41.64
N CYS A 393 7.29 14.08 42.25
CA CYS A 393 8.35 14.31 43.23
C CYS A 393 9.57 15.01 42.61
N LYS A 394 9.97 14.62 41.39
CA LYS A 394 11.05 15.30 40.65
C LYS A 394 10.72 16.76 40.34
N ARG A 395 9.47 17.05 39.96
CA ARG A 395 9.01 18.42 39.64
C ARG A 395 8.90 19.32 40.88
N THR A 396 8.53 18.75 42.02
CA THR A 396 8.30 19.49 43.28
C THR A 396 9.52 19.52 44.21
N GLY A 397 10.56 18.74 43.90
CA GLY A 397 11.76 18.62 44.72
C GLY A 397 11.55 17.86 46.04
N LYS A 398 10.41 17.17 46.21
CA LYS A 398 10.09 16.46 47.44
C LYS A 398 10.88 15.16 47.58
N PRO A 399 11.43 14.84 48.77
CA PRO A 399 12.09 13.58 49.03
C PRO A 399 11.19 12.39 48.70
N CYS A 400 11.67 11.49 47.85
CA CYS A 400 10.90 10.34 47.39
C CYS A 400 11.78 9.09 47.36
N LEU A 401 11.34 8.04 48.06
CA LEU A 401 12.06 6.79 48.19
C LEU A 401 11.26 5.65 47.56
N PHE A 402 11.90 4.88 46.67
CA PHE A 402 11.29 3.73 46.02
C PHE A 402 11.76 2.43 46.66
N VAL A 403 10.82 1.67 47.22
CA VAL A 403 11.08 0.42 47.93
C VAL A 403 10.51 -0.76 47.13
N LYS A 404 11.36 -1.74 46.80
CA LYS A 404 10.96 -2.91 45.98
C LYS A 404 10.10 -3.94 46.73
N ARG A 405 10.21 -4.03 48.06
CA ARG A 405 9.52 -5.04 48.88
C ARG A 405 8.49 -4.43 49.85
N SER A 406 7.26 -4.93 49.84
CA SER A 406 6.15 -4.50 50.70
C SER A 406 6.14 -5.22 52.06
N SER A 407 7.11 -4.92 52.94
CA SER A 407 7.14 -5.41 54.33
C SER A 407 7.28 -4.28 55.34
N VAL A 408 6.74 -4.47 56.55
CA VAL A 408 6.86 -3.54 57.69
C VAL A 408 8.32 -3.26 58.05
N SER A 409 9.17 -4.28 57.97
CA SER A 409 10.62 -4.15 58.18
C SER A 409 11.32 -3.33 57.09
N SER A 410 10.89 -3.45 55.82
CA SER A 410 11.44 -2.66 54.72
C SER A 410 10.99 -1.20 54.77
N PHE A 411 9.75 -0.97 55.21
CA PHE A 411 9.20 0.37 55.45
C PHE A 411 9.87 1.07 56.65
N GLY A 412 10.12 0.35 57.74
CA GLY A 412 10.86 0.89 58.89
C GLY A 412 12.31 1.26 58.57
N ARG A 413 13.01 0.45 57.74
CA ARG A 413 14.35 0.80 57.24
C ARG A 413 14.34 2.00 56.29
N ALA A 414 13.34 2.10 55.42
CA ALA A 414 13.13 3.26 54.58
C ALA A 414 12.97 4.54 55.41
N LEU A 415 12.13 4.50 56.45
CA LEU A 415 11.98 5.60 57.40
C LEU A 415 13.29 5.95 58.13
N ALA A 416 14.07 4.94 58.54
CA ALA A 416 15.35 5.16 59.22
C ALA A 416 16.43 5.78 58.31
N SER A 417 16.54 5.31 57.06
CA SER A 417 17.49 5.84 56.06
C SER A 417 17.24 7.32 55.76
N LEU A 418 15.98 7.74 55.81
CA LEU A 418 15.59 9.13 55.56
C LEU A 418 15.91 10.06 56.74
N ARG A 419 16.11 9.52 57.95
CA ARG A 419 16.62 10.29 59.10
C ARG A 419 18.09 10.66 58.94
N GLU A 420 18.87 9.83 58.24
CA GLU A 420 20.30 10.05 58.02
C GLU A 420 20.56 11.05 56.89
N ASP A 421 19.71 11.09 55.86
CA ASP A 421 19.83 12.02 54.72
C ASP A 421 19.44 13.48 55.06
N GLU A 422 18.67 13.74 56.13
CA GLU A 422 18.38 15.12 56.58
C GLU A 422 19.54 15.77 57.36
N ALA A 423 20.53 14.98 57.81
CA ALA A 423 21.78 15.51 58.37
C ALA A 423 22.84 15.86 57.30
N GLY A 424 22.57 15.59 56.01
CA GLY A 424 23.50 15.82 54.90
C GLY A 424 22.78 16.19 53.59
N THR A 425 22.75 17.49 53.28
CA THR A 425 22.08 18.10 52.12
C THR A 425 22.50 17.56 50.74
N ALA A 426 21.59 16.88 49.99
CA ALA A 426 21.30 17.05 48.54
C ALA A 426 20.24 16.02 48.04
N PRO A 427 19.28 16.38 47.16
CA PRO A 427 18.22 15.46 46.72
C PRO A 427 18.67 14.59 45.53
N GLY A 428 19.07 13.35 45.82
CA GLY A 428 19.26 12.27 44.85
C GLY A 428 18.18 11.20 45.04
N SER A 429 17.61 10.67 43.95
CA SER A 429 16.63 9.59 44.03
C SER A 429 17.35 8.28 44.39
N THR A 430 17.30 7.87 45.65
CA THR A 430 17.94 6.64 46.12
C THR A 430 17.01 5.44 45.92
N GLU A 431 17.36 4.52 45.02
CA GLU A 431 16.71 3.20 44.95
C GLU A 431 17.37 2.25 45.96
N ILE A 432 16.61 1.77 46.95
CA ILE A 432 17.09 0.76 47.90
C ILE A 432 16.69 -0.64 47.39
N ALA A 433 17.67 -1.53 47.28
CA ALA A 433 17.52 -2.91 46.77
C ALA A 433 16.83 -3.87 47.76
#